data_AF-A0A409X1B8-F1
#
_entry.id   AF-A0A409X1B8-F1
#
_cell.length_a   1.000
_cell.length_b   1.000
_cell.length_c   1.000
_cell.angle_alpha   90.00
_cell.angle_beta   90.00
_cell.angle_gamma   90.00
#
_symmetry.space_group_name_H-M   'P 1'
#
loop_
_entity.id
_entity.type
_entity.pdbx_description
1 polymer ?
#
loop_
_entity_poly.entity_id
_entity_poly.type
_entity_poly.pdbx_seq_one_letter_code
_entity_poly.pdbx_strand_id
1 'polypeptide(L)'
;MSDSELIVQFTGPAEADIAKMDASHFGGMDPKAYHVKAVQDYQSTSTDPIVQAAKKARVRAAAHSGGTDPNEKEHLTVSYHKTKSQNTTVHIYTGLDSS
;
A
#
# COMPACT_ATOMS: atom_id res chain seq x y z
N MET A 1 17.18 14.32 -14.27
CA MET A 1 15.86 14.81 -13.84
C MET A 1 15.62 14.24 -12.47
N SER A 2 15.35 15.06 -11.45
CA SER A 2 15.03 14.57 -10.12
C SER A 2 13.62 13.99 -10.15
N ASP A 3 13.52 12.71 -10.51
CA ASP A 3 12.33 11.91 -10.24
C ASP A 3 12.09 11.97 -8.74
N SER A 4 11.18 12.86 -8.33
CA SER A 4 10.81 12.95 -6.91
C SER A 4 10.23 11.60 -6.53
N GLU A 5 10.98 10.85 -5.72
CA GLU A 5 10.60 9.58 -5.14
C GLU A 5 9.23 9.71 -4.46
N LEU A 6 8.36 8.71 -4.67
CA LEU A 6 7.02 8.69 -4.10
C LEU A 6 7.07 8.77 -2.57
N ILE A 7 6.47 9.80 -1.99
CA ILE A 7 6.37 9.91 -0.54
C ILE A 7 5.24 9.02 -0.04
N VAL A 8 5.57 7.93 0.64
CA VAL A 8 4.59 7.01 1.25
C VAL A 8 4.33 7.43 2.70
N GLN A 9 3.05 7.65 3.03
CA GLN A 9 2.59 7.99 4.36
C GLN A 9 1.57 6.96 4.85
N PHE A 10 1.50 6.77 6.15
CA PHE A 10 0.56 5.86 6.79
C PHE A 10 -0.45 6.67 7.59
N THR A 11 -1.71 6.21 7.62
CA THR A 11 -2.68 6.75 8.60
C THR A 11 -2.35 6.23 10.00
N GLY A 12 -2.78 6.93 11.04
CA GLY A 12 -2.60 6.47 12.43
C GLY A 12 -3.10 5.04 12.67
N PRO A 13 -4.31 4.66 12.19
CA PRO A 13 -4.78 3.29 12.24
C PRO A 13 -3.86 2.30 11.50
N ALA A 14 -3.43 2.62 10.26
CA ALA A 14 -2.52 1.76 9.52
C ALA A 14 -1.16 1.59 10.23
N GLU A 15 -0.61 2.64 10.85
CA GLU A 15 0.62 2.52 11.63
C GLU A 15 0.43 1.63 12.86
N ALA A 16 -0.70 1.77 13.56
CA ALA A 16 -1.02 0.95 14.72
C ALA A 16 -1.19 -0.53 14.36
N ASP A 17 -1.71 -0.83 13.17
CA ASP A 17 -1.87 -2.21 12.72
C ASP A 17 -0.54 -2.80 12.22
N ILE A 18 0.25 -2.04 11.45
CA ILE A 18 1.60 -2.45 11.03
C ILE A 18 2.49 -2.76 12.25
N ALA A 19 2.37 -1.97 13.33
CA ALA A 19 3.16 -2.19 14.54
C ALA A 19 2.88 -3.52 15.25
N LYS A 20 1.74 -4.17 14.95
CA LYS A 20 1.35 -5.48 15.52
C LYS A 20 1.72 -6.65 14.60
N MET A 21 2.19 -6.37 13.40
CA MET A 21 2.48 -7.38 12.39
C MET A 21 3.82 -8.06 12.64
N ASP A 22 3.88 -9.35 12.33
CA ASP A 22 5.12 -10.12 12.40
C ASP A 22 5.85 -10.09 11.05
N ALA A 23 7.15 -9.77 11.08
CA ALA A 23 8.03 -9.80 9.92
C ALA A 23 8.09 -11.19 9.26
N SER A 24 7.87 -12.27 10.01
CA SER A 24 7.86 -13.64 9.46
C SER A 24 6.79 -13.83 8.38
N HIS A 25 5.64 -13.17 8.50
CA HIS A 25 4.55 -13.16 7.52
C HIS A 25 4.97 -12.51 6.19
N PHE A 26 5.92 -11.57 6.24
CA PHE A 26 6.41 -10.82 5.09
C PHE A 26 7.77 -11.34 4.60
N GLY A 27 8.02 -12.65 4.76
CA GLY A 27 9.28 -13.27 4.32
C GLY A 27 10.51 -12.79 5.08
N GLY A 28 10.33 -12.35 6.34
CA GLY A 28 11.38 -11.79 7.19
C GLY A 28 11.64 -10.29 6.96
N MET A 29 10.86 -9.62 6.10
CA MET A 29 10.95 -8.18 5.89
C MET A 29 10.24 -7.42 7.02
N ASP A 30 10.79 -6.28 7.43
CA ASP A 30 10.07 -5.34 8.30
C ASP A 30 8.70 -4.99 7.67
N PRO A 31 7.58 -5.13 8.40
CA PRO A 31 6.26 -4.90 7.83
C PRO A 31 6.12 -3.51 7.22
N LYS A 32 6.64 -2.45 7.86
CA LYS A 32 6.54 -1.09 7.31
C LYS A 32 7.31 -0.98 5.99
N ALA A 33 8.52 -1.52 5.93
CA ALA A 33 9.33 -1.55 4.72
C ALA A 33 8.65 -2.35 3.59
N TYR A 34 8.02 -3.49 3.90
CA TYR A 34 7.23 -4.26 2.94
C TYR A 34 6.12 -3.41 2.32
N HIS A 35 5.35 -2.71 3.14
CA HIS A 35 4.24 -1.88 2.67
C HIS A 35 4.73 -0.73 1.77
N VAL A 36 5.83 -0.06 2.15
CA VAL A 36 6.44 0.98 1.31
C VAL A 36 6.84 0.40 -0.05
N LYS A 37 7.51 -0.75 -0.05
CA LYS A 37 7.94 -1.42 -1.28
C LYS A 37 6.76 -1.79 -2.16
N ALA A 38 5.71 -2.42 -1.60
CA ALA A 38 4.51 -2.80 -2.35
C ALA A 38 3.82 -1.59 -3.01
N VAL A 39 3.76 -0.46 -2.32
CA VAL A 39 3.21 0.80 -2.83
C VAL A 39 4.06 1.37 -3.98
N GLN A 40 5.39 1.31 -3.87
CA GLN A 40 6.30 1.78 -4.91
C GLN A 40 6.29 0.86 -6.13
N ASP A 41 6.32 -0.46 -5.92
CA ASP A 41 6.25 -1.46 -6.98
C ASP A 41 4.94 -1.31 -7.77
N TYR A 42 3.79 -1.19 -7.07
CA TYR A 42 2.50 -1.00 -7.73
C TYR A 42 2.47 0.28 -8.57
N GLN A 43 3.09 1.37 -8.10
CA GLN A 43 3.20 2.59 -8.90
C GLN A 43 3.92 2.35 -10.22
N SER A 44 5.01 1.57 -10.19
CA SER A 44 5.83 1.29 -11.36
C SER A 44 5.14 0.40 -12.40
N THR A 45 4.21 -0.46 -11.97
CA THR A 45 3.50 -1.42 -12.84
C THR A 45 2.07 -0.99 -13.19
N SER A 46 1.53 0.01 -12.51
CA SER A 46 0.15 0.47 -12.72
C SER A 46 -0.03 1.08 -14.10
N THR A 47 -1.20 0.89 -14.69
CA THR A 47 -1.63 1.55 -15.93
C THR A 47 -2.49 2.79 -15.67
N ASP A 48 -2.81 3.12 -14.41
CA ASP A 48 -3.57 4.32 -14.04
C ASP A 48 -2.65 5.57 -14.09
N PRO A 49 -2.97 6.58 -14.93
CA PRO A 49 -2.16 7.79 -15.04
C PRO A 49 -2.06 8.62 -13.75
N ILE A 50 -3.03 8.52 -12.84
CA ILE A 50 -2.98 9.17 -11.53
C ILE A 50 -1.96 8.46 -10.64
N VAL A 51 -1.95 7.13 -10.64
CA VAL A 51 -0.99 6.32 -9.87
C VAL A 51 0.43 6.58 -10.37
N GLN A 52 0.68 6.44 -11.68
CA GLN A 52 2.01 6.64 -12.27
C GLN A 52 2.59 8.03 -12.00
N ALA A 53 1.74 9.07 -12.05
CA ALA A 53 2.16 10.45 -11.81
C ALA A 53 2.07 10.89 -10.34
N ALA A 54 1.67 10.00 -9.42
CA ALA A 54 1.50 10.34 -8.01
C ALA A 54 2.83 10.77 -7.37
N LYS A 55 2.78 11.81 -6.55
CA LYS A 55 3.92 12.26 -5.74
C LYS A 55 3.79 11.89 -4.26
N LYS A 56 2.58 11.50 -3.85
CA LYS A 56 2.30 11.00 -2.51
C LYS A 56 1.38 9.79 -2.59
N ALA A 57 1.61 8.82 -1.72
CA ALA A 57 0.70 7.73 -1.47
C ALA A 57 0.37 7.68 0.02
N ARG A 58 -0.89 7.41 0.37
CA ARG A 58 -1.35 7.28 1.74
C ARG A 58 -1.93 5.90 1.95
N VAL A 59 -1.26 5.09 2.75
CA VAL A 59 -1.74 3.77 3.20
C VAL A 59 -2.85 4.00 4.22
N ARG A 60 -4.07 3.66 3.82
CA ARG A 60 -5.32 3.83 4.60
C ARG A 60 -5.55 2.63 5.52
N ALA A 61 -5.26 1.44 5.02
CA ALA A 61 -5.26 0.20 5.77
C ALA A 61 -3.98 -0.57 5.45
N ALA A 62 -3.41 -1.19 6.48
CA ALA A 62 -2.27 -2.09 6.34
C ALA A 62 -2.69 -3.37 5.57
N ALA A 63 -1.78 -4.29 5.31
CA ALA A 63 -2.08 -5.60 4.76
C ALA A 63 -3.06 -6.33 5.67
N HIS A 64 -4.24 -6.68 5.17
CA HIS A 64 -5.26 -7.39 5.92
C HIS A 64 -6.06 -8.31 5.01
N SER A 65 -6.50 -9.44 5.55
CA SER A 65 -7.48 -10.29 4.90
C SER A 65 -8.89 -9.74 5.18
N GLY A 66 -9.73 -9.77 4.15
CA GLY A 66 -11.15 -9.50 4.29
C GLY A 66 -11.60 -8.05 4.20
N GLY A 67 -12.89 -7.91 4.56
CA GLY A 67 -13.83 -6.82 4.34
C GLY A 67 -15.19 -7.38 4.73
N THR A 68 -16.23 -7.18 3.90
CA THR A 68 -17.48 -7.97 4.04
C THR A 68 -17.44 -9.32 3.33
N ASP A 69 -16.45 -9.55 2.45
CA ASP A 69 -16.28 -10.81 1.73
C ASP A 69 -15.20 -11.68 2.40
N PRO A 70 -15.55 -12.89 2.89
CA PRO A 70 -14.58 -13.79 3.49
C PRO A 70 -13.55 -14.36 2.50
N ASN A 71 -13.74 -14.20 1.18
CA ASN A 71 -12.81 -14.66 0.15
C ASN A 71 -11.90 -13.54 -0.38
N GLU A 72 -11.99 -12.32 0.17
CA GLU A 72 -11.14 -11.22 -0.28
C GLU A 72 -9.69 -11.50 0.10
N LYS A 73 -8.83 -11.56 -0.92
CA LYS A 73 -7.39 -11.74 -0.78
C LYS A 73 -6.78 -10.63 0.06
N GLU A 74 -5.69 -10.94 0.74
CA GLU A 74 -4.95 -9.96 1.52
C GLU A 74 -4.48 -8.80 0.64
N HIS A 75 -4.73 -7.58 1.09
CA HIS A 75 -4.42 -6.38 0.34
C HIS A 75 -4.13 -5.17 1.25
N LEU A 76 -3.45 -4.17 0.68
CA LEU A 76 -3.33 -2.83 1.25
C LEU A 76 -4.36 -1.92 0.59
N THR A 77 -4.98 -1.03 1.36
CA THR A 77 -5.80 0.06 0.80
C THR A 77 -4.98 1.33 0.73
N VAL A 78 -4.76 1.88 -0.47
CA VAL A 78 -3.82 2.99 -0.69
C VAL A 78 -4.46 4.08 -1.55
N SER A 79 -4.39 5.33 -1.09
CA SER A 79 -4.76 6.50 -1.89
C SER A 79 -3.51 7.12 -2.53
N TYR A 80 -3.45 7.14 -3.86
CA TYR A 80 -2.41 7.82 -4.63
C TYR A 80 -2.86 9.25 -4.98
N HIS A 81 -1.95 10.21 -4.80
CA HIS A 81 -2.21 11.63 -5.02
C HIS A 81 -1.23 12.20 -6.05
N LYS A 82 -1.75 12.49 -7.25
CA LYS A 82 -1.05 13.30 -8.26
C LYS A 82 -1.10 14.78 -7.88
N THR A 83 -2.28 15.25 -7.48
CA THR A 83 -2.51 16.58 -6.91
C THR A 83 -3.48 16.47 -5.72
N LYS A 84 -3.85 17.60 -5.11
CA LYS A 84 -4.88 17.60 -4.03
C LYS A 84 -6.25 17.14 -4.55
N SER A 85 -6.62 17.52 -5.78
CA SER A 85 -7.91 17.18 -6.40
C SER A 85 -7.87 15.93 -7.26
N GLN A 86 -6.69 15.53 -7.75
CA GLN A 86 -6.50 14.32 -8.54
C GLN A 86 -5.89 13.21 -7.69
N ASN A 87 -6.76 12.34 -7.20
CA ASN A 87 -6.40 11.17 -6.41
C ASN A 87 -7.24 9.96 -6.82
N THR A 88 -6.69 8.78 -6.56
CA THR A 88 -7.35 7.49 -6.77
C THR A 88 -7.05 6.58 -5.59
N THR A 89 -7.97 5.69 -5.25
CA THR A 89 -7.77 4.70 -4.17
C THR A 89 -7.82 3.31 -4.77
N VAL A 90 -6.83 2.49 -4.44
CA VAL A 90 -6.63 1.16 -5.00
C VAL A 90 -6.40 0.15 -3.89
N HIS A 91 -6.73 -1.12 -4.16
CA HIS A 91 -6.34 -2.26 -3.36
C HIS A 91 -5.11 -2.91 -4.00
N ILE A 92 -4.00 -2.96 -3.26
CA ILE A 92 -2.76 -3.60 -3.70
C ILE A 92 -2.71 -4.98 -3.05
N TYR A 93 -2.99 -6.02 -3.81
CA TYR A 93 -2.98 -7.40 -3.32
C TYR A 93 -1.55 -7.84 -3.01
N THR A 94 -1.31 -8.33 -1.79
CA THR A 94 0.03 -8.68 -1.28
C THR A 94 0.56 -9.99 -1.84
N GLY A 95 -0.34 -10.85 -2.34
CA GLY A 95 -0.01 -12.23 -2.75
C GLY A 95 0.33 -13.14 -1.57
N LEU A 96 0.25 -12.63 -0.33
CA LEU A 96 0.33 -13.38 0.90
C LEU A 96 -1.09 -13.86 1.20
N ASP A 97 -1.53 -14.92 0.54
CA ASP A 97 -2.77 -15.58 0.96
C ASP A 97 -2.49 -16.14 2.37
N SER A 98 -3.31 -15.79 3.36
CA SER A 98 -3.22 -16.33 4.72
C SER A 98 -3.33 -17.85 4.67
N SER A 99 -2.19 -18.52 4.80
CA SER A 99 -2.04 -19.98 4.83
C SER A 99 -2.36 -20.56 6.18
#